data_AF-A0A832NKK8-F1
#
_entry.id   AF-A0A832NKK8-F1
#
_cell.length_a   1.000
_cell.length_b   1.000
_cell.length_c   1.000
_cell.angle_alpha   90.00
_cell.angle_beta   90.00
_cell.angle_gamma   90.00
#
_symmetry.space_group_name_H-M   'P 1'
#
loop_
_entity.id
_entity.type
_entity.pdbx_description
1 polymer ?
#
loop_
_entity_poly.entity_id
_entity_poly.type
_entity_poly.pdbx_seq_one_letter_code
_entity_poly.pdbx_strand_id
1 'polypeptide(L)'
;MKLFRSVSVNRNACPENLYEAILRLKPDAAGTLSFHLEAHPGDEENARLVEDIVRLCEHGGLKATKGDTVGAYVHLVLPVYEAADLTGAALLLLEGGRTLLYDIERDPLGRLVLPATKAKPSLKTATVYLTHWTILSDETRRTLESGSLAGLQFAEVVVKGQSIQAARTPFWELRTSIGLPRMAGPVKFDERGVALTHQLPHGEIHYCQSDLERVGRFDIAHTRENYIHTHPAFIISQRFYQHCLKHKIPVHVRPVRIDSD
;
A
#
# COMPACT_ATOMS: atom_id res chain seq x y z
N MET A 1 -15.21 -9.55 -5.88
CA MET A 1 -13.80 -9.11 -5.73
C MET A 1 -12.93 -9.93 -6.65
N LYS A 2 -12.20 -9.28 -7.56
CA LYS A 2 -11.24 -9.91 -8.45
C LYS A 2 -9.91 -10.11 -7.71
N LEU A 3 -9.17 -11.16 -8.03
CA LEU A 3 -7.90 -11.48 -7.38
C LEU A 3 -6.78 -11.56 -8.41
N PHE A 4 -5.66 -10.95 -8.07
CA PHE A 4 -4.35 -11.23 -8.62
C PHE A 4 -3.67 -12.29 -7.76
N ARG A 5 -3.02 -13.26 -8.38
CA ARG A 5 -2.23 -14.28 -7.68
C ARG A 5 -0.85 -14.35 -8.30
N SER A 6 0.18 -14.59 -7.50
CA SER A 6 1.49 -14.91 -8.03
C SER A 6 2.29 -15.83 -7.12
N VAL A 7 3.16 -16.62 -7.73
CA VAL A 7 4.15 -17.43 -7.02
C VAL A 7 5.53 -17.21 -7.62
N SER A 8 6.51 -17.02 -6.74
CA SER A 8 7.93 -16.94 -7.09
C SER A 8 8.69 -17.99 -6.31
N VAL A 9 9.46 -18.86 -6.98
CA VAL A 9 10.24 -19.92 -6.32
C VAL A 9 11.72 -19.68 -6.58
N ASN A 10 12.51 -19.58 -5.51
CA ASN A 10 13.95 -19.43 -5.60
C ASN A 10 14.58 -20.79 -5.92
N ARG A 11 15.24 -20.89 -7.07
CA ARG A 11 15.86 -22.13 -7.54
C ARG A 11 16.89 -22.67 -6.54
N ASN A 12 17.70 -21.81 -5.95
CA ASN A 12 18.79 -22.21 -5.06
C ASN A 12 18.31 -22.71 -3.69
N ALA A 13 17.06 -22.37 -3.33
CA ALA A 13 16.44 -22.78 -2.07
C ALA A 13 15.41 -23.91 -2.26
N CYS A 14 15.27 -24.41 -3.49
CA CYS A 14 14.34 -25.47 -3.86
C CYS A 14 15.12 -26.73 -4.25
N PRO A 15 14.81 -27.92 -3.70
CA PRO A 15 15.36 -29.18 -4.19
C PRO A 15 15.16 -29.33 -5.70
N GLU A 16 16.19 -29.79 -6.40
CA GLU A 16 16.21 -29.85 -7.87
C GLU A 16 15.03 -30.65 -8.44
N ASN A 17 14.73 -31.81 -7.85
CA ASN A 17 13.59 -32.64 -8.26
C ASN A 17 12.24 -31.93 -8.13
N LEU A 18 12.07 -31.10 -7.09
CA LEU A 18 10.86 -30.31 -6.90
C LEU A 18 10.81 -29.13 -7.87
N TYR A 19 11.94 -28.47 -8.11
CA TYR A 19 12.01 -27.37 -9.07
C TYR A 19 11.68 -27.85 -10.49
N GLU A 20 12.23 -28.98 -10.91
CA GLU A 20 11.89 -29.62 -12.18
C GLU A 20 10.41 -30.00 -12.28
N ALA A 21 9.78 -30.43 -11.18
CA ALA A 21 8.34 -30.69 -11.16
C ALA A 21 7.52 -29.41 -11.38
N ILE A 22 7.94 -28.28 -10.81
CA ILE A 22 7.33 -26.96 -11.02
C ILE A 22 7.51 -26.51 -12.48
N LEU A 23 8.70 -26.67 -13.05
CA LEU A 23 8.98 -26.29 -14.44
C LEU A 23 8.12 -27.06 -15.45
N ARG A 24 7.78 -28.32 -15.17
CA ARG A 24 6.88 -29.11 -16.04
C ARG A 24 5.47 -28.55 -16.12
N LEU A 25 5.01 -27.83 -15.09
CA LEU A 25 3.69 -27.19 -15.11
C LEU A 25 3.67 -25.95 -16.02
N LYS A 26 4.76 -25.17 -16.05
CA LYS A 26 4.83 -23.92 -16.80
C LYS A 26 6.28 -23.56 -17.19
N PRO A 27 6.86 -24.18 -18.23
CA PRO A 27 8.29 -24.05 -18.52
C PRO A 27 8.71 -22.63 -18.96
N ASP A 28 7.79 -21.88 -19.56
CA ASP A 28 7.95 -20.50 -20.01
C ASP A 28 8.05 -19.48 -18.87
N ALA A 29 7.70 -19.87 -17.64
CA ALA A 29 7.84 -19.05 -16.43
C ALA A 29 9.23 -19.17 -15.74
N ALA A 30 10.16 -19.92 -16.35
CA ALA A 30 11.51 -20.11 -15.83
C ALA A 30 12.40 -18.88 -16.08
N GLY A 31 12.95 -18.32 -15.00
CA GLY A 31 14.04 -17.36 -15.04
C GLY A 31 15.39 -17.99 -14.68
N THR A 32 16.46 -17.20 -14.77
CA THR A 32 17.83 -17.67 -14.50
C THR A 32 18.01 -18.18 -13.07
N LEU A 33 17.41 -17.49 -12.09
CA LEU A 33 17.59 -17.77 -10.65
C LEU A 33 16.29 -18.11 -9.92
N SER A 34 15.15 -17.96 -10.59
CA SER A 34 13.84 -18.18 -10.00
C SER A 34 12.81 -18.56 -11.05
N PHE A 35 11.79 -19.26 -10.61
CA PHE A 35 10.54 -19.42 -11.34
C PHE A 35 9.57 -18.30 -10.91
N HIS A 36 8.80 -17.75 -11.84
CA HIS A 36 7.79 -16.74 -11.51
C HIS A 36 6.55 -16.88 -12.40
N LEU A 37 5.38 -17.04 -11.77
CA LEU A 37 4.09 -17.09 -12.45
C LEU A 37 3.12 -16.11 -11.80
N GLU A 38 2.41 -15.37 -12.64
CA GLU A 38 1.34 -14.46 -12.26
C GLU A 38 0.02 -14.89 -12.91
N ALA A 39 -1.07 -14.63 -12.22
CA ALA A 39 -2.43 -14.80 -12.71
C ALA A 39 -3.20 -13.51 -12.45
N HIS A 40 -3.52 -12.80 -13.52
CA HIS A 40 -4.36 -11.60 -13.46
C HIS A 40 -5.84 -11.97 -13.32
N PRO A 41 -6.71 -11.03 -12.89
CA PRO A 41 -8.14 -11.27 -12.87
C PRO A 41 -8.70 -11.81 -14.19
N GLY A 42 -9.41 -12.94 -14.12
CA GLY A 42 -9.98 -13.63 -15.28
C GLY A 42 -9.06 -14.72 -15.88
N ASP A 43 -7.81 -14.81 -15.45
CA ASP A 43 -6.87 -15.86 -15.84
C ASP A 43 -7.01 -17.09 -14.92
N GLU A 44 -8.11 -17.82 -15.11
CA GLU A 44 -8.45 -18.98 -14.27
C GLU A 44 -7.46 -20.15 -14.45
N GLU A 45 -6.77 -20.24 -15.59
CA GLU A 45 -5.78 -21.28 -15.84
C GLU A 45 -4.50 -21.03 -15.03
N ASN A 46 -3.88 -19.86 -15.18
CA ASN A 46 -2.68 -19.55 -14.41
C ASN A 46 -3.00 -19.45 -12.91
N ALA A 47 -4.20 -19.02 -12.53
CA ALA A 47 -4.62 -19.01 -11.12
C ALA A 47 -4.58 -20.42 -10.52
N ARG A 48 -5.09 -21.44 -11.23
CA ARG A 48 -4.99 -22.85 -10.78
C ARG A 48 -3.55 -23.32 -10.70
N LEU A 49 -2.74 -22.99 -11.70
CA LEU A 49 -1.31 -23.36 -11.73
C LEU A 49 -0.53 -22.74 -10.56
N VAL A 50 -0.80 -21.48 -10.21
CA VAL A 50 -0.22 -20.84 -9.02
C VAL A 50 -0.54 -21.65 -7.77
N GLU A 51 -1.80 -22.04 -7.56
CA GLU A 51 -2.23 -22.83 -6.39
C GLU A 51 -1.67 -24.27 -6.39
N ASP A 52 -1.51 -24.89 -7.56
CA ASP A 52 -0.86 -26.19 -7.71
C ASP A 52 0.62 -26.12 -7.33
N ILE A 53 1.33 -25.09 -7.78
CA ILE A 53 2.75 -24.87 -7.49
C ILE A 53 2.96 -24.58 -6.00
N VAL A 54 2.11 -23.74 -5.40
CA VAL A 54 2.14 -23.47 -3.95
C VAL A 54 1.96 -24.78 -3.17
N ARG A 55 0.99 -25.62 -3.55
CA ARG A 55 0.80 -26.94 -2.94
C ARG A 55 2.04 -27.82 -3.10
N LEU A 56 2.68 -27.86 -4.27
CA LEU A 56 3.93 -28.59 -4.46
C LEU A 56 5.04 -28.09 -3.51
N CYS A 57 5.19 -26.77 -3.36
CA CYS A 57 6.15 -26.19 -2.43
C CYS A 57 5.85 -26.59 -0.98
N GLU A 58 4.60 -26.52 -0.54
CA GLU A 58 4.19 -26.90 0.82
C GLU A 58 4.40 -28.39 1.10
N HIS A 59 3.99 -29.28 0.19
CA HIS A 59 4.20 -30.72 0.32
C HIS A 59 5.69 -31.10 0.29
N GLY A 60 6.50 -30.35 -0.45
CA GLY A 60 7.96 -30.47 -0.48
C GLY A 60 8.66 -29.90 0.76
N GLY A 61 7.92 -29.38 1.74
CA GLY A 61 8.49 -28.82 2.97
C GLY A 61 9.20 -27.48 2.78
N LEU A 62 8.99 -26.79 1.65
CA LEU A 62 9.55 -25.47 1.43
C LEU A 62 8.92 -24.45 2.37
N LYS A 63 9.75 -23.56 2.91
CA LYS A 63 9.28 -22.44 3.72
C LYS A 63 8.85 -21.29 2.80
N ALA A 64 7.62 -20.81 2.95
CA ALA A 64 7.20 -19.55 2.35
C ALA A 64 7.94 -18.37 3.01
N THR A 65 8.25 -17.34 2.23
CA THR A 65 8.71 -16.04 2.74
C THR A 65 7.59 -15.41 3.58
N LYS A 66 7.92 -15.01 4.81
CA LYS A 66 6.99 -14.39 5.76
C LYS A 66 7.69 -13.29 6.55
N GLY A 67 7.15 -12.09 6.50
CA GLY A 67 7.66 -10.87 7.11
C GLY A 67 9.08 -10.61 6.63
N ASP A 68 9.98 -10.44 7.59
CA ASP A 68 11.41 -10.27 7.34
C ASP A 68 12.15 -11.62 7.15
N THR A 69 11.46 -12.76 7.21
CA THR A 69 12.05 -14.09 7.04
C THR A 69 11.98 -14.52 5.58
N VAL A 70 13.14 -14.54 4.93
CA VAL A 70 13.28 -15.04 3.55
C VAL A 70 13.07 -16.54 3.51
N GLY A 71 12.08 -16.97 2.71
CA GLY A 71 11.79 -18.38 2.43
C GLY A 71 12.31 -18.82 1.06
N ALA A 72 11.97 -20.06 0.70
CA ALA A 72 12.28 -20.65 -0.60
C ALA A 72 11.30 -20.22 -1.70
N TYR A 73 10.11 -19.76 -1.34
CA TYR A 73 9.13 -19.23 -2.28
C TYR A 73 8.31 -18.08 -1.68
N VAL A 74 7.74 -17.25 -2.55
CA VAL A 74 6.79 -16.19 -2.23
C VAL A 74 5.47 -16.54 -2.89
N HIS A 75 4.37 -16.49 -2.14
CA HIS A 75 3.01 -16.61 -2.67
C HIS A 75 2.25 -15.34 -2.31
N LEU A 76 1.66 -14.67 -3.31
CA LEU A 76 0.88 -13.46 -3.13
C LEU A 76 -0.53 -13.67 -3.68
N VAL A 77 -1.53 -13.25 -2.89
CA VAL A 77 -2.91 -13.13 -3.33
C VAL A 77 -3.36 -11.72 -2.96
N LEU A 78 -3.69 -10.91 -3.98
CA LEU A 78 -4.03 -9.49 -3.81
C LEU A 78 -5.38 -9.21 -4.46
N PRO A 79 -6.28 -8.47 -3.82
CA PRO A 79 -7.48 -8.00 -4.48
C PRO A 79 -7.13 -6.94 -5.53
N VAL A 80 -7.82 -7.03 -6.67
CA VAL A 80 -7.74 -6.03 -7.73
C VAL A 80 -9.08 -5.32 -7.79
N TYR A 81 -9.03 -4.01 -7.60
CA TYR A 81 -10.20 -3.14 -7.64
C TYR A 81 -10.30 -2.45 -8.99
N GLU A 82 -11.48 -2.50 -9.58
CA GLU A 82 -11.79 -1.80 -10.80
C GLU A 82 -12.25 -0.38 -10.52
N ALA A 83 -12.31 0.46 -11.56
CA ALA A 83 -12.77 1.84 -11.41
C ALA A 83 -14.19 1.92 -10.79
N ALA A 84 -15.05 0.95 -11.08
CA ALA A 84 -16.40 0.87 -10.50
C ALA A 84 -16.35 0.60 -8.99
N ASP A 85 -15.47 -0.29 -8.52
CA ASP A 85 -15.29 -0.58 -7.09
C ASP A 85 -14.83 0.68 -6.33
N LEU A 86 -13.87 1.41 -6.91
CA LEU A 86 -13.36 2.67 -6.33
C LEU A 86 -14.40 3.79 -6.38
N THR A 87 -15.24 3.82 -7.41
CA THR A 87 -16.26 4.85 -7.56
C THR A 87 -17.43 4.63 -6.60
N GLY A 88 -17.79 3.36 -6.35
CA GLY A 88 -18.88 2.96 -5.46
C GLY A 88 -18.53 2.98 -3.97
N ALA A 89 -17.24 2.99 -3.61
CA ALA A 89 -16.81 3.07 -2.22
C ALA A 89 -17.05 4.47 -1.63
N ALA A 90 -17.64 4.53 -0.43
CA ALA A 90 -17.83 5.79 0.30
C ALA A 90 -16.51 6.34 0.87
N LEU A 91 -15.66 5.42 1.34
CA LEU A 91 -14.35 5.69 1.90
C LEU A 91 -13.30 4.82 1.21
N LEU A 92 -12.09 5.35 1.15
CA LEU A 92 -10.95 4.69 0.54
C LEU A 92 -9.73 4.76 1.47
N LEU A 93 -8.95 3.69 1.55
CA LEU A 93 -7.63 3.68 2.15
C LEU A 93 -6.67 4.32 1.16
N LEU A 94 -5.90 5.33 1.59
CA LEU A 94 -4.80 5.90 0.81
C LEU A 94 -3.52 5.10 1.10
N GLU A 95 -3.11 4.27 0.14
CA GLU A 95 -1.88 3.48 0.21
C GLU A 95 -0.63 4.30 -0.17
N GLY A 96 -0.84 5.48 -0.79
CA GLY A 96 0.22 6.43 -1.08
C GLY A 96 0.23 6.95 -2.52
N GLY A 97 1.40 7.43 -2.95
CA GLY A 97 1.69 7.80 -4.33
C GLY A 97 2.54 6.75 -5.07
N ARG A 98 2.70 6.90 -6.39
CA ARG A 98 3.54 6.01 -7.22
C ARG A 98 5.01 5.99 -6.82
N THR A 99 5.49 7.06 -6.19
CA THR A 99 6.89 7.22 -5.83
C THR A 99 7.10 6.81 -4.38
N LEU A 100 7.96 5.82 -4.16
CA LEU A 100 8.42 5.43 -2.83
C LEU A 100 9.74 6.12 -2.51
N LEU A 101 9.81 6.71 -1.31
CA LEU A 101 11.02 7.32 -0.78
C LEU A 101 11.55 6.50 0.40
N TYR A 102 12.83 6.19 0.37
CA TYR A 102 13.56 5.53 1.45
C TYR A 102 14.33 6.57 2.26
N ASP A 103 14.81 6.20 3.45
CA ASP A 103 15.72 7.02 4.27
C ASP A 103 15.21 8.44 4.58
N ILE A 104 13.89 8.57 4.76
CA ILE A 104 13.28 9.83 5.21
C ILE A 104 13.09 9.73 6.72
N GLU A 105 13.68 10.69 7.43
CA GLU A 105 13.63 10.78 8.89
C GLU A 105 12.87 12.04 9.33
N ARG A 106 12.60 12.14 10.63
CA ARG A 106 12.16 13.39 11.25
C ARG A 106 13.36 14.10 11.88
N ASP A 107 13.41 15.42 11.76
CA ASP A 107 14.35 16.25 12.52
C ASP A 107 13.94 16.35 14.01
N PRO A 108 14.74 16.97 14.89
CA PRO A 108 14.39 17.14 16.30
C PRO A 108 13.11 17.93 16.56
N LEU A 109 12.58 18.66 15.57
CA LEU A 109 11.31 19.38 15.66
C LEU A 109 10.13 18.55 15.12
N GLY A 110 10.37 17.29 14.74
CA GLY A 110 9.35 16.39 14.20
C GLY A 110 8.99 16.66 12.74
N ARG A 111 9.77 17.44 11.99
CA ARG A 111 9.53 17.70 10.56
C ARG A 111 10.22 16.65 9.71
N LEU A 112 9.59 16.24 8.61
CA LEU A 112 10.24 15.32 7.67
C LEU A 112 11.46 15.98 7.03
N VAL A 113 12.53 15.21 6.88
CA VAL A 113 13.78 15.64 6.24
C VAL A 113 13.89 14.94 4.88
N LEU A 114 13.76 15.71 3.80
CA LEU A 114 13.89 15.24 2.43
C LEU A 114 15.29 15.58 1.88
N PRO A 115 16.13 14.59 1.52
CA PRO A 115 17.40 14.87 0.87
C PRO A 115 17.21 15.67 -0.43
N ALA A 116 18.06 16.68 -0.66
CA ALA A 116 18.00 17.55 -1.84
C ALA A 116 18.09 16.78 -3.18
N THR A 117 18.73 15.61 -3.19
CA THR A 117 18.80 14.70 -4.34
C THR A 117 17.47 14.01 -4.66
N LYS A 118 16.58 13.87 -3.67
CA LYS A 118 15.23 13.30 -3.80
C LYS A 118 14.16 14.38 -4.02
N ALA A 119 14.43 15.63 -3.64
CA ALA A 119 13.56 16.81 -3.78
C ALA A 119 13.45 17.33 -5.23
N LYS A 120 13.09 16.49 -6.20
CA LYS A 120 13.07 16.85 -7.63
C LYS A 120 11.83 17.70 -7.99
N PRO A 121 11.92 18.67 -8.92
CA PRO A 121 10.76 19.45 -9.38
C PRO A 121 9.60 18.62 -9.94
N SER A 122 9.89 17.43 -10.48
CA SER A 122 8.89 16.51 -11.01
C SER A 122 8.14 15.71 -9.94
N LEU A 123 8.58 15.77 -8.68
CA LEU A 123 7.95 15.04 -7.59
C LEU A 123 6.65 15.73 -7.18
N LYS A 124 5.51 15.18 -7.60
CA LYS A 124 4.18 15.69 -7.19
C LYS A 124 3.73 15.12 -5.85
N THR A 125 3.85 13.81 -5.72
CA THR A 125 3.46 13.04 -4.54
C THR A 125 4.47 11.92 -4.32
N ALA A 126 4.83 11.66 -3.08
CA ALA A 126 5.60 10.49 -2.68
C ALA A 126 5.10 9.94 -1.36
N THR A 127 5.33 8.65 -1.15
CA THR A 127 5.11 7.99 0.12
C THR A 127 6.43 7.49 0.67
N VAL A 128 6.67 7.76 1.94
CA VAL A 128 7.84 7.25 2.64
C VAL A 128 7.63 5.77 2.95
N TYR A 129 8.58 4.95 2.51
CA TYR A 129 8.57 3.51 2.74
C TYR A 129 8.58 3.21 4.25
N LEU A 130 7.83 2.19 4.68
CA LEU A 130 7.57 1.79 6.07
C LEU A 130 6.74 2.75 6.92
N THR A 131 6.82 4.07 6.72
CA THR A 131 6.11 5.03 7.61
C THR A 131 4.81 5.58 7.05
N HIS A 132 4.58 5.42 5.75
CA HIS A 132 3.40 5.91 5.03
C HIS A 132 3.20 7.44 5.09
N TRP A 133 4.21 8.18 5.54
CA TRP A 133 4.18 9.63 5.46
C TRP A 133 4.10 10.06 4.00
N THR A 134 3.17 10.95 3.69
CA THR A 134 2.92 11.38 2.32
C THR A 134 3.51 12.78 2.13
N ILE A 135 4.45 12.90 1.20
CA ILE A 135 5.10 14.16 0.81
C ILE A 135 4.48 14.66 -0.50
N LEU A 136 4.19 15.94 -0.56
CA LEU A 136 3.54 16.63 -1.67
C LEU A 136 4.38 17.81 -2.15
N SER A 137 4.33 18.11 -3.44
CA SER A 137 4.81 19.40 -3.94
C SER A 137 3.91 20.55 -3.48
N ASP A 138 4.44 21.78 -3.48
CA ASP A 138 3.66 22.98 -3.20
C ASP A 138 2.46 23.16 -4.16
N GLU A 139 2.62 22.83 -5.44
CA GLU A 139 1.53 22.84 -6.43
C GLU A 139 0.39 21.87 -6.03
N THR A 140 0.76 20.65 -5.64
CA THR A 140 -0.20 19.62 -5.22
C THR A 140 -0.92 20.04 -3.94
N ARG A 141 -0.19 20.59 -2.95
CA ARG A 141 -0.78 21.15 -1.73
C ARG A 141 -1.84 22.21 -2.06
N ARG A 142 -1.47 23.25 -2.82
CA ARG A 142 -2.41 24.35 -3.18
C ARG A 142 -3.64 23.83 -3.89
N THR A 143 -3.46 22.83 -4.75
CA THR A 143 -4.57 22.16 -5.44
C THR A 143 -5.50 21.47 -4.45
N LEU A 144 -4.98 20.72 -3.49
CA LEU A 144 -5.80 20.08 -2.44
C LEU A 144 -6.51 21.11 -1.55
N GLU A 145 -5.82 22.20 -1.17
CA GLU A 145 -6.40 23.30 -0.38
C GLU A 145 -7.60 23.95 -1.08
N SER A 146 -7.50 24.14 -2.40
CA SER A 146 -8.61 24.69 -3.20
C SER A 146 -9.88 23.84 -3.17
N GLY A 147 -9.78 22.56 -2.77
CA GLY A 147 -10.91 21.66 -2.64
C GLY A 147 -11.73 21.85 -1.36
N SER A 148 -11.26 22.67 -0.40
CA SER A 148 -11.89 22.85 0.92
C SER A 148 -12.25 21.51 1.59
N LEU A 149 -11.26 20.62 1.63
CA LEU A 149 -11.40 19.25 2.13
C LEU A 149 -11.28 19.22 3.66
N ALA A 150 -12.25 18.60 4.33
CA ALA A 150 -12.32 18.55 5.80
C ALA A 150 -11.22 17.63 6.39
N GLY A 151 -10.56 18.10 7.45
CA GLY A 151 -9.49 17.37 8.13
C GLY A 151 -8.10 17.48 7.48
N LEU A 152 -7.99 18.18 6.35
CA LEU A 152 -6.74 18.35 5.62
C LEU A 152 -5.78 19.31 6.34
N GLN A 153 -4.57 18.87 6.62
CA GLN A 153 -3.50 19.68 7.22
C GLN A 153 -2.18 19.45 6.48
N PHE A 154 -1.28 20.44 6.59
CA PHE A 154 0.04 20.37 5.99
C PHE A 154 1.11 20.83 6.97
N ALA A 155 2.27 20.19 6.91
CA ALA A 155 3.48 20.65 7.57
C ALA A 155 4.63 20.74 6.57
N GLU A 156 5.46 21.77 6.68
CA GLU A 156 6.58 21.94 5.77
C GLU A 156 7.64 20.85 5.97
N VAL A 157 8.15 20.33 4.86
CA VAL A 157 9.24 19.35 4.81
C VAL A 157 10.56 20.09 4.68
N VAL A 158 11.55 19.72 5.49
CA VAL A 158 12.90 20.31 5.45
C VAL A 158 13.70 19.65 4.34
N VAL A 159 14.16 20.44 3.37
CA VAL A 159 15.10 19.93 2.35
C VAL A 159 16.53 20.03 2.89
N LYS A 160 17.25 18.90 2.94
CA LYS A 160 18.62 18.83 3.49
C LYS A 160 19.65 18.53 2.41
N GLY A 161 20.77 19.27 2.46
CA GLY A 161 21.88 19.15 1.52
C GLY A 161 21.75 20.10 0.33
N GLN A 162 22.64 19.94 -0.65
CA GLN A 162 22.67 20.76 -1.86
C GLN A 162 22.56 19.87 -3.10
N SER A 163 21.74 20.28 -4.06
CA SER A 163 21.65 19.65 -5.37
C SER A 163 21.20 20.71 -6.38
N ILE A 164 21.90 20.83 -7.50
CA ILE A 164 21.51 21.74 -8.60
C ILE A 164 20.19 21.33 -9.24
N GLN A 165 19.77 20.08 -9.03
CA GLN A 165 18.51 19.52 -9.54
C GLN A 165 17.37 19.59 -8.52
N ALA A 166 17.60 20.13 -7.32
CA ALA A 166 16.55 20.26 -6.31
C ALA A 166 15.51 21.30 -6.75
N ALA A 167 14.25 21.06 -6.38
CA ALA A 167 13.18 22.03 -6.57
C ALA A 167 13.45 23.28 -5.73
N ARG A 168 13.07 24.44 -6.29
CA ARG A 168 13.16 25.73 -5.61
C ARG A 168 11.94 26.03 -4.75
N THR A 169 10.87 25.27 -4.93
CA THR A 169 9.62 25.39 -4.16
C THR A 169 9.63 24.41 -2.99
N PRO A 170 8.92 24.73 -1.88
CA PRO A 170 8.86 23.85 -0.72
C PRO A 170 8.10 22.55 -1.02
N PHE A 171 8.34 21.55 -0.16
CA PHE A 171 7.56 20.31 -0.09
C PHE A 171 6.79 20.27 1.22
N TRP A 172 5.71 19.49 1.24
CA TRP A 172 4.76 19.46 2.34
C TRP A 172 4.40 18.04 2.73
N GLU A 173 4.36 17.76 4.01
CA GLU A 173 3.79 16.54 4.58
C GLU A 173 2.26 16.69 4.66
N LEU A 174 1.53 15.72 4.12
CA LEU A 174 0.09 15.58 4.33
C LEU A 174 -0.17 15.08 5.76
N ARG A 175 -1.06 15.77 6.48
CA ARG A 175 -1.45 15.43 7.86
C ARG A 175 -2.97 15.51 8.03
N THR A 176 -3.44 14.93 9.13
CA THR A 176 -4.79 15.18 9.67
C THR A 176 -4.77 15.06 11.18
N SER A 177 -5.65 15.81 11.85
CA SER A 177 -5.90 15.68 13.28
C SER A 177 -7.13 14.84 13.60
N ILE A 178 -7.85 14.33 12.57
CA ILE A 178 -9.03 13.51 12.76
C ILE A 178 -8.59 12.05 12.89
N GLY A 179 -8.89 11.44 14.04
CA GLY A 179 -8.71 10.00 14.27
C GLY A 179 -10.03 9.27 14.11
N LEU A 180 -10.00 8.14 13.39
CA LEU A 180 -11.14 7.25 13.25
C LEU A 180 -11.33 6.38 14.51
N PRO A 181 -12.54 5.82 14.70
CA PRO A 181 -12.79 4.78 15.68
C PRO A 181 -11.93 3.53 15.42
N ARG A 182 -12.05 2.54 16.30
CA ARG A 182 -11.46 1.22 16.07
C ARG A 182 -12.11 0.58 14.84
N MET A 183 -11.34 -0.14 14.02
CA MET A 183 -11.90 -0.93 12.90
C MET A 183 -12.84 -2.02 13.43
N ALA A 184 -13.89 -2.28 12.65
CA ALA A 184 -14.80 -3.40 12.89
C ALA A 184 -14.11 -4.71 12.45
N GLY A 185 -14.18 -5.74 13.28
CA GLY A 185 -13.55 -7.02 12.99
C GLY A 185 -12.05 -7.09 13.29
N PRO A 186 -11.54 -8.23 13.80
CA PRO A 186 -10.13 -8.40 14.08
C PRO A 186 -9.39 -8.78 12.79
N VAL A 187 -8.96 -7.79 12.00
CA VAL A 187 -7.68 -8.00 11.30
C VAL A 187 -6.65 -8.14 12.42
N LYS A 188 -6.15 -9.36 12.64
CA LYS A 188 -5.15 -9.63 13.68
C LYS A 188 -3.81 -9.03 13.23
N PHE A 189 -3.58 -7.78 13.62
CA PHE A 189 -2.25 -7.17 13.58
C PHE A 189 -1.40 -7.82 14.69
N ASP A 190 -0.13 -8.10 14.42
CA ASP A 190 0.81 -8.33 15.51
C ASP A 190 1.07 -7.03 16.29
N GLU A 191 1.75 -7.15 17.42
CA GLU A 191 2.19 -6.02 18.25
C GLU A 191 3.11 -5.04 17.52
N ARG A 192 3.60 -5.37 16.31
CA ARG A 192 4.44 -4.53 15.45
C ARG A 192 3.64 -3.80 14.37
N GLY A 193 2.31 -3.97 14.32
CA GLY A 193 1.46 -3.37 13.30
C GLY A 193 1.57 -4.05 11.93
N VAL A 194 2.07 -5.29 11.90
CA VAL A 194 2.19 -6.10 10.68
C VAL A 194 1.07 -7.14 10.68
N ALA A 195 0.35 -7.24 9.57
CA ALA A 195 -0.65 -8.30 9.39
C ALA A 195 0.05 -9.68 9.45
N LEU A 196 -0.36 -10.52 10.41
CA LEU A 196 0.34 -11.75 10.81
C LEU A 196 0.39 -12.88 9.75
N THR A 197 -0.20 -12.70 8.58
CA THR A 197 -0.28 -13.76 7.57
C THR A 197 -0.03 -13.21 6.17
N HIS A 198 1.10 -13.60 5.58
CA HIS A 198 1.39 -13.46 4.14
C HIS A 198 0.44 -14.24 3.22
N GLN A 199 -0.55 -14.94 3.79
CA GLN A 199 -1.65 -15.57 3.05
C GLN A 199 -2.87 -14.65 2.83
N LEU A 200 -2.78 -13.36 3.18
CA LEU A 200 -3.56 -12.20 2.70
C LEU A 200 -3.26 -11.03 3.66
N PRO A 201 -2.23 -10.17 3.44
CA PRO A 201 -1.89 -9.11 4.40
C PRO A 201 -2.66 -7.81 4.13
N HIS A 202 -3.85 -7.91 3.55
CA HIS A 202 -4.73 -6.79 3.36
C HIS A 202 -6.17 -7.20 3.62
N GLY A 203 -6.45 -7.59 4.86
CA GLY A 203 -7.84 -7.68 5.32
C GLY A 203 -8.54 -6.39 4.92
N GLU A 204 -9.70 -6.51 4.28
CA GLU A 204 -10.49 -5.34 3.96
C GLU A 204 -10.67 -4.48 5.23
N ILE A 205 -10.41 -3.18 5.13
CA ILE A 205 -10.64 -2.27 6.26
C ILE A 205 -12.13 -2.09 6.41
N HIS A 206 -12.64 -2.42 7.59
CA HIS A 206 -14.07 -2.34 7.90
C HIS A 206 -14.29 -1.33 9.03
N TYR A 207 -15.35 -0.54 8.92
CA TYR A 207 -15.82 0.34 9.98
C TYR A 207 -17.33 0.17 10.17
N CYS A 208 -17.79 0.22 11.42
CA CYS A 208 -19.23 0.31 11.70
C CYS A 208 -19.75 1.69 11.30
N GLN A 209 -20.91 1.73 10.66
CA GLN A 209 -21.53 2.99 10.24
C GLN A 209 -21.78 3.94 11.42
N SER A 210 -22.36 3.47 12.52
CA SER A 210 -22.65 4.31 13.69
C SER A 210 -21.40 4.91 14.34
N ASP A 211 -20.25 4.25 14.25
CA ASP A 211 -18.99 4.79 14.76
C ASP A 211 -18.45 5.91 13.87
N LEU A 212 -18.57 5.77 12.54
CA LEU A 212 -18.19 6.82 11.59
C LEU A 212 -19.09 8.06 11.72
N GLU A 213 -20.39 7.86 11.94
CA GLU A 213 -21.34 8.96 12.12
C GLU A 213 -20.97 9.84 13.34
N ARG A 214 -20.42 9.25 14.41
CA ARG A 214 -19.95 10.01 15.59
C ARG A 214 -18.70 10.85 15.32
N VAL A 215 -17.85 10.46 14.38
CA VAL A 215 -16.70 11.27 13.95
C VAL A 215 -17.17 12.53 13.21
N GLY A 216 -18.31 12.42 12.51
CA GLY A 216 -18.84 13.48 11.66
C GLY A 216 -18.15 13.53 10.30
N ARG A 217 -18.31 14.66 9.60
CA ARG A 217 -17.81 14.81 8.22
C ARG A 217 -16.29 15.02 8.20
N PHE A 218 -15.59 14.18 7.44
CA PHE A 218 -14.17 14.34 7.12
C PHE A 218 -13.91 14.01 5.64
N ASP A 219 -12.82 14.53 5.09
CA ASP A 219 -12.31 14.14 3.77
C ASP A 219 -10.98 13.38 3.87
N ILE A 220 -10.29 13.49 5.00
CA ILE A 220 -9.13 12.70 5.37
C ILE A 220 -9.10 12.50 6.89
N ALA A 221 -8.78 11.29 7.33
CA ALA A 221 -8.62 10.91 8.74
C ALA A 221 -7.54 9.82 8.88
N HIS A 222 -6.97 9.67 10.07
CA HIS A 222 -6.07 8.57 10.38
C HIS A 222 -6.83 7.38 10.95
N THR A 223 -6.41 6.17 10.59
CA THR A 223 -6.83 4.95 11.28
C THR A 223 -6.42 5.00 12.75
N ARG A 224 -7.14 4.30 13.62
CA ARG A 224 -6.69 4.14 15.02
C ARG A 224 -5.57 3.12 15.11
N GLU A 225 -5.68 2.05 14.33
CA GLU A 225 -4.74 0.95 14.25
C GLU A 225 -3.56 1.31 13.35
N ASN A 226 -2.41 0.71 13.68
CA ASN A 226 -1.27 0.65 12.79
C ASN A 226 -1.56 -0.41 11.71
N TYR A 227 -2.11 0.03 10.58
CA TYR A 227 -2.59 -0.85 9.50
C TYR A 227 -1.47 -1.27 8.54
N ILE A 228 -0.50 -0.38 8.32
CA ILE A 228 0.68 -0.67 7.50
C ILE A 228 1.93 -0.28 8.30
N HIS A 229 2.65 -1.28 8.80
CA HIS A 229 3.81 -1.13 9.68
C HIS A 229 3.47 -0.39 10.99
N THR A 230 4.39 0.40 11.54
CA THR A 230 4.30 1.03 12.86
C THR A 230 3.47 2.32 12.90
N HIS A 231 2.69 2.63 11.86
CA HIS A 231 2.01 3.91 11.73
C HIS A 231 0.54 3.80 11.30
N PRO A 232 -0.32 4.74 11.76
CA PRO A 232 -1.66 4.92 11.23
C PRO A 232 -1.66 5.18 9.72
N ALA A 233 -2.58 4.57 9.01
CA ALA A 233 -2.84 4.86 7.60
C ALA A 233 -3.82 6.02 7.46
N PHE A 234 -3.98 6.54 6.23
CA PHE A 234 -4.99 7.54 5.91
C PHE A 234 -6.23 6.88 5.30
N ILE A 235 -7.40 7.22 5.82
CA ILE A 235 -8.68 6.99 5.16
C ILE A 235 -9.15 8.32 4.56
N ILE A 236 -9.51 8.30 3.28
CA ILE A 236 -9.99 9.46 2.53
C ILE A 236 -11.44 9.26 2.11
N SER A 237 -12.18 10.36 2.01
CA SER A 237 -13.53 10.34 1.46
C SER A 237 -13.52 10.18 -0.06
N GLN A 238 -14.68 9.80 -0.60
CA GLN A 238 -14.86 9.81 -2.04
C GLN A 238 -14.70 11.21 -2.66
N ARG A 239 -15.07 12.26 -1.93
CA ARG A 239 -14.88 13.65 -2.38
C ARG A 239 -13.39 14.00 -2.53
N PHE A 240 -12.54 13.59 -1.59
CA PHE A 240 -11.08 13.74 -1.71
C PHE A 240 -10.56 13.04 -2.96
N TYR A 241 -10.95 11.76 -3.15
CA TYR A 241 -10.49 10.96 -4.28
C TYR A 241 -10.88 11.57 -5.63
N GLN A 242 -12.14 12.00 -5.78
CA GLN A 242 -12.62 12.66 -6.99
C GLN A 242 -11.90 13.99 -7.25
N HIS A 243 -11.55 14.74 -6.19
CA HIS A 243 -10.74 15.95 -6.32
C HIS A 243 -9.33 15.63 -6.85
N CYS A 244 -8.69 14.58 -6.34
CA CYS A 244 -7.41 14.11 -6.86
C CYS A 244 -7.50 13.70 -8.34
N LEU A 245 -8.53 12.94 -8.73
CA LEU A 245 -8.74 12.53 -10.13
C LEU A 245 -8.93 13.74 -11.06
N LYS A 246 -9.81 14.67 -10.68
CA LYS A 246 -10.08 15.90 -11.44
C LYS A 246 -8.80 16.68 -11.74
N HIS A 247 -7.89 16.73 -10.77
CA HIS A 247 -6.64 17.47 -10.87
C HIS A 247 -5.42 16.61 -11.24
N LYS A 248 -5.63 15.34 -11.64
CA LYS A 248 -4.58 14.40 -12.05
C LYS A 248 -3.48 14.22 -10.98
N ILE A 249 -3.86 14.25 -9.70
CA ILE A 249 -2.97 13.96 -8.58
C ILE A 249 -2.91 12.43 -8.44
N PRO A 250 -1.74 11.80 -8.62
CA PRO A 250 -1.64 10.36 -8.58
C PRO A 250 -1.77 9.85 -7.14
N VAL A 251 -2.75 8.99 -6.91
CA VAL A 251 -2.99 8.32 -5.63
C VAL A 251 -3.25 6.84 -5.86
N HIS A 252 -2.76 6.01 -4.94
CA HIS A 252 -3.06 4.58 -4.84
C HIS A 252 -4.05 4.40 -3.70
N VAL A 253 -5.19 3.80 -4.03
CA VAL A 253 -6.32 3.72 -3.11
C VAL A 253 -6.99 2.36 -3.16
N ARG A 254 -7.67 2.00 -2.07
CA ARG A 254 -8.48 0.79 -1.97
C ARG A 254 -9.79 1.04 -1.26
N PRO A 255 -10.88 0.34 -1.62
CA PRO A 255 -12.15 0.44 -0.91
C PRO A 255 -12.02 0.11 0.57
N VAL A 256 -12.71 0.92 1.38
CA VAL A 256 -12.97 0.66 2.79
C VAL A 256 -14.43 0.25 2.89
N ARG A 257 -14.69 -0.87 3.55
CA ARG A 257 -16.04 -1.38 3.77
C ARG A 257 -16.66 -0.64 4.96
N ILE A 258 -17.93 -0.31 4.82
CA ILE A 258 -18.74 0.21 5.92
C ILE A 258 -19.80 -0.85 6.18
N ASP A 259 -19.76 -1.41 7.39
CA ASP A 259 -20.75 -2.39 7.82
C ASP A 259 -21.95 -1.68 8.43
N SER A 260 -23.14 -2.17 8.11
CA SER A 260 -24.37 -1.81 8.83
C SER A 260 -24.27 -2.31 10.27
N ASP A 261 -24.88 -1.58 11.19
CA ASP A 261 -24.96 -1.98 12.61
C ASP A 261 -25.62 -3.35 12.83
#